data_AF-A0A3A8EL72-F1
#
_entry.id   AF-A0A3A8EL72-F1
#
_cell.length_a   1.000
_cell.length_b   1.000
_cell.length_c   1.000
_cell.angle_alpha   90.00
_cell.angle_beta   90.00
_cell.angle_gamma   90.00
#
_symmetry.space_group_name_H-M   'P 1'
#
loop_
_entity.id
_entity.type
_entity.pdbx_description
1 polymer ?
#
loop_
_entity_poly.entity_id
_entity_poly.type
_entity_poly.pdbx_seq_one_letter_code
_entity_poly.pdbx_strand_id
1 'polypeptide(L)'
;MAIYHCSTKTVNRSSGRTAVASSAYRSGEKLKDERTGLTHDFTRKDGVAHSEIVSNLDIEIDRSELWNLAEQSENRKDARTAREWVIALPDELDADQRKDLAKEFAQSLVDRYGVIADLAIHEPSKGGNDKNHHAHIMLTTRKAELDPDNKLTLTTKTDIELSNAKRKSLNMGTTQDDIKQIRETWADLANHALERAGYREKIDHRSYADQNNGLQATIHEGTSVTQLRRQGIDTEISRYNDHVKQHNAQHLKQQQQRTDSVLQHGLNRAEQGFEQWQKNQEAKRLEQERQAEIQRQQKLEQQQAERANRKASQDLDQGGMYR
;
A
#
# COMPACT_ATOMS: atom_id res chain seq x y z
N MET A 1 -6.90 -10.25 -1.54
CA MET A 1 -7.14 -8.84 -1.90
C MET A 1 -6.71 -8.03 -0.70
N ALA A 2 -5.69 -7.21 -0.86
CA ALA A 2 -5.21 -6.32 0.17
C ALA A 2 -6.38 -5.44 0.67
N ILE A 3 -6.58 -5.42 2.00
CA ILE A 3 -7.63 -4.64 2.65
C ILE A 3 -6.97 -3.49 3.40
N TYR A 4 -7.51 -2.29 3.23
CA TYR A 4 -7.11 -1.16 4.05
C TYR A 4 -7.74 -1.25 5.45
N HIS A 5 -6.90 -1.34 6.49
CA HIS A 5 -7.29 -1.04 7.86
C HIS A 5 -6.14 -0.34 8.59
N CYS A 6 -6.43 0.83 9.16
CA CYS A 6 -5.55 1.51 10.11
C CYS A 6 -6.43 2.33 11.06
N SER A 7 -6.50 1.89 12.31
CA SER A 7 -7.33 2.49 13.35
C SER A 7 -6.51 2.76 14.60
N THR A 8 -6.91 3.78 15.36
CA THR A 8 -6.26 4.13 16.63
C THR A 8 -7.26 4.16 17.77
N LYS A 9 -6.82 3.72 18.95
CA LYS A 9 -7.56 3.81 20.22
C LYS A 9 -6.60 4.11 21.36
N THR A 10 -7.12 4.62 22.47
CA THR A 10 -6.30 4.90 23.66
C THR A 10 -6.54 3.82 24.72
N VAL A 11 -5.50 3.54 25.50
CA VAL A 11 -5.62 2.80 26.76
C VAL A 11 -5.75 3.84 27.86
N ASN A 12 -6.89 3.85 28.55
CA ASN A 12 -7.19 4.80 29.60
C ASN A 12 -7.62 4.09 30.88
N ARG A 13 -7.22 4.65 32.02
CA ARG A 13 -7.50 4.08 33.35
C ARG A 13 -9.00 4.06 33.68
N SER A 14 -9.76 5.04 33.21
CA SER A 14 -11.22 5.12 33.44
C SER A 14 -12.00 3.93 32.85
N SER A 15 -11.44 3.24 31.85
CA SER A 15 -12.02 2.03 31.28
C SER A 15 -11.68 0.75 32.05
N GLY A 16 -10.94 0.86 33.16
CA GLY A 16 -10.43 -0.29 33.92
C GLY A 16 -9.28 -1.03 33.23
N ARG A 17 -8.77 -0.50 32.11
CA ARG A 17 -7.65 -1.08 31.36
C ARG A 17 -6.32 -0.48 31.81
N THR A 18 -5.26 -1.28 31.70
CA THR A 18 -3.88 -0.82 31.93
C THR A 18 -3.03 -1.10 30.69
N ALA A 19 -1.94 -0.34 30.56
CA ALA A 19 -0.97 -0.52 29.48
C ALA A 19 -0.26 -1.87 29.63
N VAL A 20 0.10 -2.27 30.85
CA VAL A 20 0.71 -3.57 31.16
C VAL A 20 -0.19 -4.73 30.75
N ALA A 21 -1.47 -4.72 31.17
CA ALA A 21 -2.44 -5.74 30.77
C ALA A 21 -2.64 -5.78 29.25
N SER A 22 -2.65 -4.61 28.62
CA SER A 22 -2.83 -4.49 27.17
C SER A 22 -1.64 -5.07 26.42
N SER A 23 -0.41 -4.70 26.79
CA SER A 23 0.82 -5.22 26.20
C SER A 23 0.91 -6.73 26.35
N ALA A 24 0.76 -7.26 27.58
CA ALA A 24 0.78 -8.70 27.85
C ALA A 24 -0.19 -9.48 26.95
N TYR A 25 -1.41 -8.97 26.78
CA TYR A 25 -2.41 -9.61 25.92
C TYR A 25 -2.02 -9.64 24.44
N ARG A 26 -1.30 -8.63 23.95
CA ARG A 26 -0.93 -8.50 22.54
C ARG A 26 0.32 -9.28 22.22
N SER A 27 1.33 -9.23 23.09
CA SER A 27 2.57 -10.01 22.94
C SER A 27 2.42 -11.48 23.33
N GLY A 28 1.35 -11.86 24.04
CA GLY A 28 1.19 -13.23 24.54
C GLY A 28 2.12 -13.53 25.72
N GLU A 29 2.45 -12.51 26.52
CA GLU A 29 3.41 -12.62 27.61
C GLU A 29 2.76 -12.60 28.99
N LYS A 30 3.60 -12.83 30.01
CA LYS A 30 3.23 -12.70 31.41
C LYS A 30 3.88 -11.47 32.02
N LEU A 31 3.07 -10.44 32.31
CA LEU A 31 3.55 -9.19 32.90
C LEU A 31 2.85 -8.89 34.23
N LYS A 32 3.59 -8.33 35.19
CA LYS A 32 3.04 -7.84 36.46
C LYS A 32 2.81 -6.33 36.37
N ASP A 33 1.59 -5.90 36.66
CA ASP A 33 1.24 -4.50 36.78
C ASP A 33 1.50 -4.06 38.23
N GLU A 34 2.55 -3.27 38.44
CA GLU A 34 3.00 -2.83 39.75
C GLU A 34 2.00 -1.90 40.44
N ARG A 35 1.24 -1.13 39.64
CA ARG A 35 0.26 -0.17 40.15
C ARG A 35 -0.96 -0.87 40.73
N THR A 36 -1.41 -1.95 40.11
CA THR A 36 -2.59 -2.72 40.54
C THR A 36 -2.25 -3.96 41.36
N GLY A 37 -0.99 -4.41 41.31
CA GLY A 37 -0.53 -5.66 41.90
C GLY A 37 -0.94 -6.91 41.12
N LEU A 38 -1.68 -6.77 40.02
CA LEU A 38 -2.19 -7.89 39.23
C LEU A 38 -1.11 -8.43 38.28
N THR A 39 -1.11 -9.75 38.08
CA THR A 39 -0.30 -10.41 37.05
C THR A 39 -1.20 -10.84 35.91
N HIS A 40 -0.85 -10.43 34.69
CA HIS A 40 -1.56 -10.75 33.46
C HIS A 40 -0.77 -11.81 32.70
N ASP A 41 -1.27 -13.04 32.67
CA ASP A 41 -0.58 -14.20 32.07
C ASP A 41 -1.31 -14.64 30.78
N PHE A 42 -0.75 -14.27 29.63
CA PHE A 42 -1.26 -14.63 28.31
C PHE A 42 -0.32 -15.58 27.55
N THR A 43 0.57 -16.28 28.25
CA THR A 43 1.53 -17.24 27.67
C THR A 43 0.87 -18.42 26.94
N ARG A 44 -0.42 -18.65 27.19
CA ARG A 44 -1.24 -19.67 26.51
C ARG A 44 -1.98 -19.14 25.29
N LYS A 45 -1.73 -17.89 24.89
CA LYS A 45 -2.40 -17.27 23.75
C LYS A 45 -1.78 -17.77 22.45
N ASP A 46 -2.61 -18.36 21.60
CA ASP A 46 -2.23 -18.72 20.25
C ASP A 46 -2.35 -17.52 19.29
N GLY A 47 -1.62 -17.59 18.18
CA GLY A 47 -1.76 -16.67 17.05
C GLY A 47 -0.90 -15.41 17.14
N VAL A 48 0.01 -15.30 18.10
CA VAL A 48 1.06 -14.26 18.08
C VAL A 48 2.22 -14.78 17.24
N ALA A 49 2.44 -14.21 16.06
CA ALA A 49 3.53 -14.60 15.16
C ALA A 49 4.85 -13.89 15.49
N HIS A 50 4.79 -12.64 15.96
CA HIS A 50 5.96 -11.83 16.28
C HIS A 50 5.63 -10.80 17.34
N SER A 51 6.58 -10.47 18.20
CA SER A 51 6.50 -9.31 19.08
C SER A 51 7.88 -8.68 19.27
N GLU A 52 7.95 -7.35 19.31
CA GLU A 52 9.20 -6.61 19.53
C GLU A 52 8.95 -5.21 20.09
N ILE A 53 9.92 -4.68 20.83
CA ILE A 53 9.99 -3.26 21.19
C ILE A 53 10.81 -2.53 20.13
N VAL A 54 10.25 -1.45 19.58
CA VAL A 54 10.86 -0.59 18.57
C VAL A 54 11.12 0.78 19.20
N SER A 55 12.37 1.24 19.14
CA SER A 55 12.80 2.53 19.69
C SER A 55 14.01 3.10 18.95
N ASN A 56 14.25 4.41 19.13
CA ASN A 56 15.47 5.09 18.66
C ASN A 56 16.58 5.14 19.72
N LEU A 57 16.41 4.43 20.83
CA LEU A 57 17.37 4.42 21.93
C LEU A 57 18.34 3.25 21.75
N ASP A 58 19.63 3.49 22.00
CA ASP A 58 20.68 2.49 21.89
C ASP A 58 20.81 1.63 23.17
N ILE A 59 19.67 1.10 23.63
CA ILE A 59 19.56 0.18 24.77
C ILE A 59 18.53 -0.91 24.46
N GLU A 60 18.71 -2.07 25.09
CA GLU A 60 17.64 -3.06 25.17
C GLU A 60 16.59 -2.60 26.18
N ILE A 61 15.32 -2.68 25.81
CA ILE A 61 14.20 -2.20 26.63
C ILE A 61 13.32 -3.40 27.00
N ASP A 62 13.27 -3.72 28.28
CA ASP A 62 12.34 -4.71 28.79
C ASP A 62 10.89 -4.21 28.69
N ARG A 63 10.01 -5.08 28.18
CA ARG A 63 8.59 -4.76 27.97
C ARG A 63 7.86 -4.51 29.28
N SER A 64 8.18 -5.27 30.34
CA SER A 64 7.56 -5.09 31.66
C SER A 64 7.98 -3.75 32.28
N GLU A 65 9.27 -3.42 32.21
CA GLU A 65 9.81 -2.14 32.69
C GLU A 65 9.17 -0.96 31.95
N LEU A 66 9.12 -1.01 30.61
CA LEU A 66 8.52 0.03 29.77
C LEU A 66 7.07 0.34 30.18
N TRP A 67 6.23 -0.69 30.26
CA TRP A 67 4.80 -0.47 30.47
C TRP A 67 4.45 -0.15 31.93
N ASN A 68 5.25 -0.59 32.89
CA ASN A 68 5.15 -0.10 34.26
C ASN A 68 5.61 1.36 34.36
N LEU A 69 6.69 1.76 33.68
CA LEU A 69 7.12 3.15 33.60
C LEU A 69 6.03 4.03 32.96
N ALA A 70 5.38 3.57 31.89
CA ALA A 70 4.27 4.28 31.25
C ALA A 70 3.05 4.44 32.19
N GLU A 71 2.72 3.42 32.98
CA GLU A 71 1.69 3.54 34.02
C GLU A 71 2.12 4.52 35.11
N GLN A 72 3.36 4.47 35.60
CA GLN A 72 3.85 5.35 36.66
C GLN A 72 3.96 6.81 36.24
N SER A 73 4.22 7.08 34.96
CA SER A 73 4.38 8.43 34.39
C SER A 73 3.07 9.25 34.35
N GLU A 74 1.94 8.64 34.74
CA GLU A 74 0.62 9.25 34.74
C GLU A 74 0.00 9.35 36.14
N ASN A 75 -0.42 10.54 36.54
CA ASN A 75 -0.91 10.79 37.90
C ASN A 75 -2.44 10.85 38.03
N ARG A 76 -3.16 10.97 36.91
CA ARG A 76 -4.62 11.11 36.94
C ARG A 76 -5.34 9.77 36.88
N LYS A 77 -6.49 9.67 37.55
CA LYS A 77 -7.36 8.48 37.53
C LYS A 77 -7.97 8.16 36.15
N ASP A 78 -8.04 9.16 35.27
CA ASP A 78 -8.56 9.08 33.91
C ASP A 78 -7.45 9.22 32.85
N ALA A 79 -6.18 9.10 33.26
CA ALA A 79 -5.05 9.26 32.36
C ALA A 79 -5.06 8.22 31.24
N ARG A 80 -4.54 8.64 30.09
CA ARG A 80 -4.17 7.77 28.97
C ARG A 80 -2.74 7.31 29.18
N THR A 81 -2.53 6.00 29.27
CA THR A 81 -1.22 5.39 29.55
C THR A 81 -0.57 4.84 28.29
N ALA A 82 -1.36 4.52 27.26
CA ALA A 82 -0.86 4.15 25.93
C ALA A 82 -1.81 4.61 24.82
N ARG A 83 -1.30 4.68 23.59
CA ARG A 83 -2.08 4.72 22.35
C ARG A 83 -1.81 3.46 21.57
N GLU A 84 -2.84 2.87 20.98
CA GLU A 84 -2.72 1.67 20.15
C GLU A 84 -3.13 2.01 18.72
N TRP A 85 -2.32 1.54 17.78
CA TRP A 85 -2.65 1.45 16.35
C TRP A 85 -2.89 -0.01 15.99
N VAL A 86 -3.92 -0.26 15.18
CA VAL A 86 -4.20 -1.57 14.61
C VAL A 86 -4.21 -1.45 13.09
N ILE A 87 -3.35 -2.22 12.44
CA ILE A 87 -3.22 -2.26 10.98
C ILE A 87 -3.53 -3.65 10.45
N ALA A 88 -4.21 -3.75 9.30
CA ALA A 88 -4.33 -5.00 8.57
C ALA A 88 -3.11 -5.16 7.67
N LEU A 89 -2.47 -6.33 7.71
CA LEU A 89 -1.32 -6.66 6.88
C LEU A 89 -1.81 -7.39 5.62
N PRO A 90 -1.32 -7.04 4.42
CA PRO A 90 -1.74 -7.72 3.19
C PRO A 90 -1.42 -9.23 3.24
N ASP A 91 -2.42 -10.05 2.92
CA ASP A 91 -2.29 -11.53 2.86
C ASP A 91 -1.41 -11.98 1.69
N GLU A 92 -1.26 -11.11 0.69
CA GLU A 92 -0.36 -11.28 -0.46
C GLU A 92 1.11 -11.33 -0.04
N LEU A 93 1.48 -10.65 1.05
CA LEU A 93 2.85 -10.64 1.55
C LEU A 93 3.13 -11.86 2.42
N ASP A 94 4.35 -12.39 2.31
CA ASP A 94 4.81 -13.48 3.17
C ASP A 94 5.02 -13.02 4.63
N ALA A 95 5.37 -13.95 5.52
CA ALA A 95 5.53 -13.65 6.94
C ALA A 95 6.63 -12.62 7.23
N ASP A 96 7.77 -12.69 6.54
CA ASP A 96 8.89 -11.79 6.75
C ASP A 96 8.61 -10.40 6.15
N GLN A 97 8.04 -10.34 4.95
CA GLN A 97 7.60 -9.10 4.32
C GLN A 97 6.58 -8.35 5.18
N ARG A 98 5.63 -9.08 5.79
CA ARG A 98 4.65 -8.50 6.73
C ARG A 98 5.30 -7.98 8.00
N LYS A 99 6.28 -8.71 8.53
CA LYS A 99 7.06 -8.29 9.70
C LYS A 99 7.82 -7.00 9.41
N ASP A 100 8.53 -6.94 8.29
CA ASP A 100 9.31 -5.78 7.88
C ASP A 100 8.40 -4.56 7.64
N LEU A 101 7.25 -4.75 6.96
CA LEU A 101 6.26 -3.70 6.76
C LEU A 101 5.68 -3.16 8.08
N ALA A 102 5.33 -4.07 9.01
CA ALA A 102 4.80 -3.66 10.31
C ALA A 102 5.84 -2.90 11.14
N LYS A 103 7.10 -3.34 11.09
CA LYS A 103 8.23 -2.69 11.74
C LYS A 103 8.52 -1.32 11.14
N GLU A 104 8.52 -1.21 9.81
CA GLU A 104 8.72 0.06 9.09
C GLU A 104 7.64 1.09 9.49
N PHE A 105 6.38 0.67 9.59
CA PHE A 105 5.31 1.54 10.07
C PHE A 105 5.47 1.91 11.54
N ALA A 106 5.80 0.96 12.42
CA ALA A 106 6.06 1.24 13.84
C ALA A 106 7.23 2.23 14.02
N GLN A 107 8.31 2.04 13.26
CA GLN A 107 9.48 2.93 13.25
C GLN A 107 9.10 4.35 12.80
N SER A 108 8.26 4.49 11.77
CA SER A 108 7.78 5.82 11.34
C SER A 108 7.05 6.59 12.45
N LEU A 109 6.35 5.88 13.35
CA LEU A 109 5.66 6.47 14.49
C LEU A 109 6.65 6.84 15.62
N VAL A 110 7.64 5.97 15.85
CA VAL A 110 8.76 6.22 16.77
C VAL A 110 9.52 7.47 16.35
N ASP A 111 9.92 7.57 15.08
CA ASP A 111 10.66 8.71 14.53
C ASP A 111 9.86 10.00 14.62
N ARG A 112 8.58 9.95 14.24
CA ARG A 112 7.70 11.13 14.22
C ARG A 112 7.44 11.70 15.61
N TYR A 113 7.27 10.84 16.61
CA TYR A 113 6.80 11.27 17.94
C TYR A 113 7.85 11.16 19.05
N GLY A 114 9.01 10.55 18.79
CA GLY A 114 10.04 10.28 19.79
C GLY A 114 9.55 9.31 20.87
N VAL A 115 8.70 8.35 20.50
CA VAL A 115 8.07 7.38 21.43
C VAL A 115 8.76 6.03 21.36
N ILE A 116 8.38 5.12 22.24
CA ILE A 116 8.65 3.69 22.08
C ILE A 116 7.36 3.02 21.59
N ALA A 117 7.51 2.08 20.65
CA ALA A 117 6.44 1.25 20.14
C ALA A 117 6.61 -0.21 20.56
N ASP A 118 5.54 -0.87 21.03
CA ASP A 118 5.47 -2.31 21.25
C ASP A 118 4.61 -2.92 20.14
N LEU A 119 5.30 -3.59 19.21
CA LEU A 119 4.72 -4.24 18.04
C LEU A 119 4.37 -5.69 18.39
N ALA A 120 3.16 -6.12 18.03
CA ALA A 120 2.75 -7.52 18.04
C ALA A 120 1.97 -7.86 16.77
N ILE A 121 2.41 -8.89 16.04
CA ILE A 121 1.80 -9.36 14.80
C ILE A 121 0.99 -10.61 15.09
N HIS A 122 -0.28 -10.61 14.69
CA HIS A 122 -1.21 -11.71 14.89
C HIS A 122 -1.56 -12.38 13.57
N GLU A 123 -1.63 -13.70 13.61
CA GLU A 123 -2.12 -14.54 12.53
C GLU A 123 -3.64 -14.72 12.61
N PRO A 124 -4.28 -15.07 11.49
CA PRO A 124 -5.68 -15.44 11.50
C PRO A 124 -5.95 -16.64 12.41
N SER A 125 -7.15 -16.69 12.98
CA SER A 125 -7.54 -17.79 13.86
C SER A 125 -7.66 -19.11 13.10
N LYS A 126 -7.19 -20.19 13.73
CA LYS A 126 -7.32 -21.56 13.21
C LYS A 126 -8.81 -21.90 13.02
N GLY A 127 -9.19 -22.25 11.80
CA GLY A 127 -10.55 -22.69 11.43
C GLY A 127 -11.47 -21.61 10.84
N GLY A 128 -10.99 -20.37 10.70
CA GLY A 128 -11.66 -19.34 9.90
C GLY A 128 -11.10 -19.29 8.48
N ASN A 129 -11.92 -18.91 7.50
CA ASN A 129 -11.44 -18.51 6.17
C ASN A 129 -10.87 -17.07 6.19
N ASP A 130 -10.50 -16.59 7.37
CA ASP A 130 -10.11 -15.22 7.63
C ASP A 130 -8.64 -15.09 7.23
N LYS A 131 -8.34 -14.22 6.27
CA LYS A 131 -6.98 -13.88 5.82
C LYS A 131 -6.44 -12.66 6.58
N ASN A 132 -6.96 -12.45 7.79
CA ASN A 132 -6.80 -11.24 8.58
C ASN A 132 -5.52 -11.27 9.42
N HIS A 133 -4.38 -11.20 8.74
CA HIS A 133 -3.12 -10.84 9.37
C HIS A 133 -3.20 -9.39 9.81
N HIS A 134 -2.83 -9.10 11.06
CA HIS A 134 -2.89 -7.75 11.59
C HIS A 134 -1.80 -7.50 12.62
N ALA A 135 -1.42 -6.24 12.80
CA ALA A 135 -0.49 -5.85 13.84
C ALA A 135 -1.13 -4.87 14.82
N HIS A 136 -0.83 -5.08 16.10
CA HIS A 136 -1.06 -4.15 17.19
C HIS A 136 0.23 -3.40 17.46
N ILE A 137 0.19 -2.08 17.49
CA ILE A 137 1.34 -1.21 17.77
C ILE A 137 0.96 -0.28 18.92
N MET A 138 1.44 -0.58 20.12
CA MET A 138 1.20 0.27 21.29
C MET A 138 2.34 1.29 21.45
N LEU A 139 2.00 2.57 21.49
CA LEU A 139 2.91 3.69 21.70
C LEU A 139 2.82 4.19 23.14
N THR A 140 3.97 4.58 23.70
CA THR A 140 4.00 5.43 24.90
C THR A 140 3.30 6.77 24.62
N THR A 141 2.64 7.34 25.63
CA THR A 141 1.98 8.67 25.48
C THR A 141 2.91 9.86 25.69
N ARG A 142 4.18 9.56 26.01
CA ARG A 142 5.25 10.50 26.31
C ARG A 142 6.48 10.13 25.50
N LYS A 143 7.32 11.14 25.24
CA LYS A 143 8.61 10.95 24.58
C LYS A 143 9.52 10.10 25.45
N ALA A 144 10.31 9.24 24.82
CA ALA A 144 11.26 8.35 25.48
C ALA A 144 12.69 8.87 25.27
N GLU A 145 13.43 8.98 26.35
CA GLU A 145 14.80 9.48 26.39
C GLU A 145 15.63 8.63 27.37
N LEU A 146 16.95 8.73 27.28
CA LEU A 146 17.86 8.23 28.32
C LEU A 146 18.26 9.38 29.24
N ASP A 147 18.19 9.12 30.55
CA ASP A 147 18.77 10.04 31.52
C ASP A 147 20.31 9.98 31.52
N PRO A 148 21.01 10.85 32.28
CA PRO A 148 22.48 10.84 32.33
C PRO A 148 23.11 9.52 32.81
N ASP A 149 22.36 8.64 33.45
CA ASP A 149 22.79 7.31 33.91
C ASP A 149 22.40 6.19 32.91
N ASN A 150 22.00 6.55 31.68
CA ASN A 150 21.49 5.66 30.63
C ASN A 150 20.22 4.88 31.03
N LYS A 151 19.39 5.42 31.92
CA LYS A 151 18.09 4.81 32.25
C LYS A 151 16.99 5.38 31.40
N LEU A 152 16.10 4.49 30.96
CA LEU A 152 14.90 4.88 30.22
C LEU A 152 14.02 5.81 31.07
N THR A 153 13.66 6.96 30.50
CA THR A 153 12.72 7.90 31.09
C THR A 153 11.65 8.33 30.08
N LEU A 154 10.45 8.63 30.59
CA LEU A 154 9.33 9.15 29.80
C LEU A 154 9.07 10.62 30.15
N THR A 155 9.33 11.52 29.20
CA THR A 155 9.40 12.96 29.46
C THR A 155 8.05 13.66 29.19
N THR A 156 8.01 14.53 28.20
CA THR A 156 6.82 15.33 27.85
C THR A 156 5.80 14.51 27.08
N LYS A 157 4.51 14.90 27.17
CA LYS A 157 3.45 14.30 26.35
C LYS A 157 3.75 14.53 24.87
N THR A 158 3.52 13.50 24.07
CA THR A 158 3.68 13.56 22.61
C THR A 158 2.59 14.41 22.00
N ASP A 159 2.87 15.02 20.85
CA ASP A 159 1.95 15.97 20.22
C ASP A 159 0.57 15.38 19.93
N ILE A 160 0.49 14.09 19.53
CA ILE A 160 -0.78 13.39 19.26
C ILE A 160 -1.66 13.21 20.51
N GLU A 161 -1.08 13.34 21.70
CA GLU A 161 -1.79 13.24 22.99
C GLU A 161 -2.24 14.59 23.55
N LEU A 162 -1.79 15.71 22.95
CA LEU A 162 -2.23 17.03 23.33
C LEU A 162 -3.70 17.27 22.93
N SER A 163 -4.41 18.07 23.72
CA SER A 163 -5.75 18.51 23.35
C SER A 163 -5.69 19.43 22.14
N ASN A 164 -6.73 19.42 21.29
CA ASN A 164 -6.81 20.35 20.15
C ASN A 164 -6.72 21.82 20.57
N ALA A 165 -7.19 22.18 21.78
CA ALA A 165 -7.01 23.52 22.34
C ALA A 165 -5.52 23.85 22.59
N LYS A 166 -4.77 22.91 23.17
CA LYS A 166 -3.32 23.10 23.39
C LYS A 166 -2.56 23.12 22.06
N ARG A 167 -2.87 22.21 21.14
CA ARG A 167 -2.28 22.18 19.78
C ARG A 167 -2.50 23.50 19.04
N LYS A 168 -3.71 24.06 19.11
CA LYS A 168 -4.02 25.39 18.55
C LYS A 168 -3.16 26.50 19.17
N SER A 169 -2.94 26.49 20.49
CA SER A 169 -2.06 27.46 21.15
C SER A 169 -0.58 27.36 20.74
N LEU A 170 -0.17 26.20 20.22
CA LEU A 170 1.18 25.93 19.70
C LEU A 170 1.25 26.09 18.17
N ASN A 171 0.19 26.61 17.54
CA ASN A 171 0.08 26.77 16.09
C ASN A 171 0.24 25.45 15.29
N MET A 172 -0.29 24.36 15.85
CA MET A 172 -0.25 23.03 15.24
C MET A 172 -1.61 22.65 14.65
N GLY A 173 -1.62 21.76 13.66
CA GLY A 173 -2.83 21.11 13.15
C GLY A 173 -3.54 20.27 14.22
N THR A 174 -4.74 19.76 13.93
CA THR A 174 -5.51 18.97 14.89
C THR A 174 -4.98 17.54 15.04
N THR A 175 -5.36 16.84 16.11
CA THR A 175 -5.09 15.40 16.24
C THR A 175 -5.73 14.61 15.09
N GLN A 176 -6.86 15.07 14.55
CA GLN A 176 -7.52 14.45 13.40
C GLN A 176 -6.68 14.56 12.12
N ASP A 177 -5.96 15.67 11.94
CA ASP A 177 -5.06 15.85 10.80
C ASP A 177 -3.85 14.90 10.90
N ASP A 178 -3.27 14.76 12.10
CA ASP A 178 -2.23 13.75 12.36
C ASP A 178 -2.73 12.34 12.05
N ILE A 179 -3.94 11.99 12.49
CA ILE A 179 -4.51 10.65 12.23
C ILE A 179 -4.71 10.41 10.73
N LYS A 180 -5.16 11.41 9.97
CA LYS A 180 -5.29 11.30 8.51
C LYS A 180 -3.94 11.07 7.84
N GLN A 181 -2.91 11.81 8.25
CA GLN A 181 -1.55 11.64 7.71
C GLN A 181 -0.97 10.27 8.06
N ILE A 182 -1.14 9.78 9.29
CA ILE A 182 -0.66 8.44 9.68
C ILE A 182 -1.35 7.34 8.86
N ARG A 183 -2.65 7.51 8.60
CA ARG A 183 -3.44 6.62 7.74
C ARG A 183 -2.95 6.61 6.30
N GLU A 184 -2.59 7.78 5.78
CA GLU A 184 -1.95 7.92 4.46
C GLU A 184 -0.58 7.24 4.44
N THR A 185 0.30 7.52 5.42
CA THR A 185 1.61 6.86 5.55
C THR A 185 1.48 5.34 5.57
N TRP A 186 0.49 4.79 6.30
CA TRP A 186 0.24 3.36 6.29
C TRP A 186 -0.10 2.82 4.88
N ALA A 187 -1.00 3.51 4.16
CA ALA A 187 -1.35 3.11 2.80
C ALA A 187 -0.14 3.13 1.87
N ASP A 188 0.69 4.17 1.96
CA ASP A 188 1.87 4.32 1.11
C ASP A 188 2.90 3.23 1.37
N LEU A 189 3.21 2.93 2.64
CA LEU A 189 4.14 1.86 3.02
C LEU A 189 3.64 0.48 2.54
N ALA A 190 2.35 0.19 2.77
CA ALA A 190 1.77 -1.08 2.35
C ALA A 190 1.73 -1.23 0.82
N ASN A 191 1.39 -0.15 0.09
CA ASN A 191 1.41 -0.13 -1.37
C ASN A 191 2.82 -0.34 -1.93
N HIS A 192 3.82 0.31 -1.34
CA HIS A 192 5.21 0.13 -1.71
C HIS A 192 5.70 -1.30 -1.43
N ALA A 193 5.29 -1.91 -0.31
CA ALA A 193 5.61 -3.30 -0.01
C ALA A 193 4.97 -4.27 -1.03
N LEU A 194 3.70 -4.07 -1.38
CA LEU A 194 3.00 -4.84 -2.40
C LEU A 194 3.68 -4.73 -3.77
N GLU A 195 4.03 -3.51 -4.18
CA GLU A 195 4.71 -3.25 -5.44
C GLU A 195 6.09 -3.93 -5.49
N ARG A 196 6.89 -3.84 -4.42
CA ARG A 196 8.19 -4.53 -4.31
C ARG A 196 8.05 -6.05 -4.39
N ALA A 197 6.94 -6.61 -3.89
CA ALA A 197 6.63 -8.03 -3.96
C ALA A 197 6.00 -8.46 -5.30
N GLY A 198 5.81 -7.53 -6.25
CA GLY A 198 5.28 -7.82 -7.59
C GLY A 198 3.75 -7.83 -7.70
N TYR A 199 3.05 -7.37 -6.67
CA TYR A 199 1.60 -7.25 -6.66
C TYR A 199 1.15 -5.92 -7.28
N ARG A 200 0.02 -5.94 -7.98
CA ARG A 200 -0.58 -4.75 -8.63
C ARG A 200 -1.65 -4.11 -7.76
N GLU A 201 -2.13 -4.85 -6.77
CA GLU A 201 -3.11 -4.45 -5.80
C GLU A 201 -2.63 -3.22 -5.03
N LYS A 202 -3.53 -2.27 -4.81
CA LYS A 202 -3.28 -1.09 -3.99
C LYS A 202 -4.42 -0.89 -3.00
N ILE A 203 -4.06 -0.39 -1.82
CA ILE A 203 -4.97 0.04 -0.78
C ILE A 203 -5.04 1.56 -0.74
N ASP A 204 -6.18 2.10 -0.31
CA ASP A 204 -6.42 3.54 -0.21
C ASP A 204 -6.99 3.87 1.17
N HIS A 205 -6.41 4.88 1.83
CA HIS A 205 -6.75 5.26 3.18
C HIS A 205 -8.05 6.07 3.30
N ARG A 206 -8.49 6.65 2.19
CA ARG A 206 -9.67 7.50 2.06
C ARG A 206 -10.94 6.67 2.05
N SER A 207 -12.06 7.27 2.44
CA SER A 207 -13.36 6.58 2.35
C SER A 207 -13.75 6.33 0.89
N TYR A 208 -14.63 5.36 0.62
CA TYR A 208 -15.14 5.15 -0.74
C TYR A 208 -15.80 6.40 -1.33
N ALA A 209 -16.46 7.21 -0.48
CA ALA A 209 -17.03 8.49 -0.88
C ALA A 209 -15.93 9.47 -1.36
N ASP A 210 -14.85 9.60 -0.59
CA ASP A 210 -13.72 10.48 -0.92
C ASP A 210 -12.93 10.01 -2.15
N GLN A 211 -12.93 8.69 -2.41
CA GLN A 211 -12.34 8.11 -3.62
C GLN A 211 -13.19 8.34 -4.88
N ASN A 212 -14.47 8.73 -4.73
CA ASN A 212 -15.43 8.88 -5.82
C ASN A 212 -15.52 7.63 -6.73
N ASN A 213 -15.38 6.44 -6.13
CA ASN A 213 -15.28 5.17 -6.87
C ASN A 213 -16.63 4.45 -7.07
N GLY A 214 -17.73 5.03 -6.59
CA GLY A 214 -19.08 4.46 -6.69
C GLY A 214 -19.36 3.30 -5.73
N LEU A 215 -18.41 2.92 -4.86
CA LEU A 215 -18.59 1.84 -3.89
C LEU A 215 -19.32 2.34 -2.64
N GLN A 216 -20.11 1.45 -2.05
CA GLN A 216 -20.86 1.71 -0.82
C GLN A 216 -20.13 1.13 0.39
N ALA A 217 -20.07 1.88 1.48
CA ALA A 217 -19.47 1.40 2.72
C ALA A 217 -20.45 0.50 3.49
N THR A 218 -19.93 -0.57 4.10
CA THR A 218 -20.69 -1.43 5.01
C THR A 218 -20.86 -0.76 6.37
N ILE A 219 -21.90 -1.16 7.11
CA ILE A 219 -22.10 -0.78 8.51
C ILE A 219 -21.22 -1.67 9.41
N HIS A 220 -20.63 -1.09 10.46
CA HIS A 220 -19.80 -1.87 11.39
C HIS A 220 -20.64 -2.94 12.10
N GLU A 221 -20.23 -4.20 11.97
CA GLU A 221 -20.79 -5.32 12.73
C GLU A 221 -20.11 -5.42 14.08
N GLY A 222 -20.83 -5.07 15.14
CA GLY A 222 -20.36 -5.27 16.50
C GLY A 222 -20.17 -6.76 16.84
N THR A 223 -19.57 -7.01 18.00
CA THR A 223 -19.31 -8.37 18.51
C THR A 223 -20.58 -9.21 18.58
N SER A 224 -21.69 -8.66 19.08
CA SER A 224 -22.97 -9.36 19.18
C SER A 224 -23.51 -9.76 17.81
N VAL A 225 -23.43 -8.87 16.81
CA VAL A 225 -23.87 -9.14 15.43
C VAL A 225 -23.02 -10.25 14.81
N THR A 226 -21.69 -10.16 14.99
CA THR A 226 -20.74 -11.17 14.49
C THR A 226 -20.99 -12.53 15.14
N GLN A 227 -21.30 -12.56 16.44
CA GLN A 227 -21.60 -13.79 17.17
C GLN A 227 -22.89 -14.44 16.68
N LEU A 228 -23.96 -13.67 16.49
CA LEU A 228 -25.22 -14.17 15.93
C LEU A 228 -25.02 -14.75 14.54
N ARG A 229 -24.25 -14.07 13.69
CA ARG A 229 -23.89 -14.57 12.35
C ARG A 229 -23.15 -15.90 12.41
N ARG A 230 -22.21 -16.08 13.35
CA ARG A 230 -21.51 -17.37 13.54
C ARG A 230 -22.44 -18.51 13.95
N GLN A 231 -23.59 -18.18 14.56
CA GLN A 231 -24.65 -19.14 14.90
C GLN A 231 -25.63 -19.35 13.74
N GLY A 232 -25.38 -18.76 12.57
CA GLY A 232 -26.28 -18.81 11.40
C GLY A 232 -27.49 -17.87 11.51
N ILE A 233 -27.47 -16.91 12.45
CA ILE A 233 -28.56 -15.95 12.65
C ILE A 233 -28.21 -14.63 11.96
N ASP A 234 -28.97 -14.31 10.92
CA ASP A 234 -28.83 -13.04 10.22
C ASP A 234 -29.62 -11.91 10.89
N THR A 235 -28.91 -10.84 11.20
CA THR A 235 -29.44 -9.53 11.60
C THR A 235 -29.71 -8.64 10.38
N GLU A 236 -30.39 -7.51 10.58
CA GLU A 236 -30.57 -6.48 9.55
C GLU A 236 -29.22 -5.92 9.07
N ILE A 237 -28.27 -5.71 9.98
CA ILE A 237 -26.94 -5.19 9.68
C ILE A 237 -26.16 -6.19 8.80
N SER A 238 -26.17 -7.47 9.16
CA SER A 238 -25.49 -8.51 8.37
C SER A 238 -26.09 -8.62 6.96
N ARG A 239 -27.43 -8.64 6.83
CA ARG A 239 -28.09 -8.66 5.52
C ARG A 239 -27.77 -7.43 4.67
N TYR A 240 -27.80 -6.24 5.28
CA TYR A 240 -27.42 -5.00 4.59
C TYR A 240 -25.98 -5.06 4.07
N ASN A 241 -25.05 -5.49 4.91
CA ASN A 241 -23.65 -5.61 4.53
C ASN A 241 -23.42 -6.62 3.41
N ASP A 242 -24.13 -7.74 3.43
CA ASP A 242 -24.02 -8.75 2.38
C ASP A 242 -24.54 -8.21 1.04
N HIS A 243 -25.65 -7.44 1.08
CA HIS A 243 -26.15 -6.73 -0.10
C HIS A 243 -25.14 -5.70 -0.64
N VAL A 244 -24.55 -4.87 0.24
CA VAL A 244 -23.51 -3.90 -0.13
C VAL A 244 -22.29 -4.58 -0.75
N LYS A 245 -21.81 -5.68 -0.15
CA LYS A 245 -20.68 -6.46 -0.68
C LYS A 245 -21.00 -7.02 -2.06
N GLN A 246 -22.20 -7.56 -2.26
CA GLN A 246 -22.63 -8.09 -3.55
C GLN A 246 -22.72 -6.99 -4.61
N HIS A 247 -23.32 -5.84 -4.27
CA HIS A 247 -23.40 -4.68 -5.15
C HIS A 247 -22.02 -4.16 -5.55
N ASN A 248 -21.12 -3.98 -4.59
CA ASN A 248 -19.75 -3.53 -4.85
C ASN A 248 -18.98 -4.51 -5.73
N ALA A 249 -19.12 -5.83 -5.50
CA ALA A 249 -18.48 -6.85 -6.32
C ALA A 249 -18.98 -6.82 -7.79
N GLN A 250 -20.28 -6.60 -7.99
CA GLN A 250 -20.85 -6.44 -9.33
C GLN A 250 -20.33 -5.16 -10.02
N HIS A 251 -20.28 -4.05 -9.29
CA HIS A 251 -19.76 -2.78 -9.79
C HIS A 251 -18.29 -2.89 -10.24
N LEU A 252 -17.43 -3.48 -9.40
CA LEU A 252 -16.02 -3.72 -9.72
C LEU A 252 -15.86 -4.63 -10.94
N LYS A 253 -16.65 -5.71 -11.04
CA LYS A 253 -16.61 -6.61 -12.20
C LYS A 253 -16.99 -5.89 -13.49
N GLN A 254 -18.02 -5.06 -13.47
CA GLN A 254 -18.43 -4.27 -14.64
C GLN A 254 -17.36 -3.24 -15.03
N GLN A 255 -16.74 -2.58 -14.05
CA GLN A 255 -15.64 -1.64 -14.28
C GLN A 255 -14.42 -2.33 -14.91
N GLN A 256 -14.05 -3.51 -14.42
CA GLN A 256 -12.96 -4.30 -14.99
C GLN A 256 -13.25 -4.68 -16.44
N GLN A 257 -14.45 -5.22 -16.72
CA GLN A 257 -14.86 -5.58 -18.07
C GLN A 257 -14.84 -4.40 -19.04
N ARG A 258 -15.24 -3.20 -18.58
CA ARG A 258 -15.17 -1.97 -19.38
C ARG A 258 -13.72 -1.58 -19.66
N THR A 259 -12.85 -1.61 -18.65
CA THR A 259 -11.42 -1.30 -18.81
C THR A 259 -10.75 -2.27 -19.78
N ASP A 260 -10.98 -3.57 -19.61
CA ASP A 260 -10.43 -4.61 -20.49
C ASP A 260 -10.91 -4.43 -21.94
N SER A 261 -12.20 -4.14 -22.12
CA SER A 261 -12.75 -3.83 -23.44
C SER A 261 -12.09 -2.61 -24.06
N VAL A 262 -11.94 -1.50 -23.33
CA VAL A 262 -11.28 -0.28 -23.84
C VAL A 262 -9.82 -0.55 -24.22
N LEU A 263 -9.09 -1.28 -23.38
CA LEU A 263 -7.69 -1.67 -23.65
C LEU A 263 -7.59 -2.55 -24.90
N GLN A 264 -8.45 -3.55 -25.02
CA GLN A 264 -8.47 -4.45 -26.17
C GLN A 264 -8.78 -3.69 -27.47
N HIS A 265 -9.75 -2.78 -27.47
CA HIS A 265 -10.05 -1.95 -28.63
C HIS A 265 -8.88 -1.01 -28.99
N GLY A 266 -8.19 -0.46 -27.98
CA GLY A 266 -7.00 0.36 -28.17
C GLY A 266 -5.83 -0.42 -28.81
N LEU A 267 -5.54 -1.62 -28.30
CA LEU A 267 -4.51 -2.51 -28.84
C LEU A 267 -4.82 -2.93 -30.28
N ASN A 268 -6.05 -3.36 -30.56
CA ASN A 268 -6.47 -3.73 -31.91
C ASN A 268 -6.31 -2.56 -32.90
N ARG A 269 -6.64 -1.34 -32.48
CA ARG A 269 -6.46 -0.14 -33.32
C ARG A 269 -4.98 0.14 -33.59
N ALA A 270 -4.11 -0.01 -32.59
CA ALA A 270 -2.67 0.17 -32.75
C ALA A 270 -2.07 -0.86 -33.71
N GLU A 271 -2.47 -2.13 -33.57
CA GLU A 271 -2.05 -3.23 -34.44
C GLU A 271 -2.48 -2.99 -35.90
N GLN A 272 -3.75 -2.64 -36.13
CA GLN A 272 -4.24 -2.28 -37.47
C GLN A 272 -3.49 -1.08 -38.07
N GLY A 273 -3.20 -0.07 -37.25
CA GLY A 273 -2.42 1.09 -37.69
C GLY A 273 -0.99 0.71 -38.09
N PHE A 274 -0.36 -0.19 -37.34
CA PHE A 274 0.98 -0.70 -37.63
C PHE A 274 1.01 -1.54 -38.91
N GLU A 275 0.05 -2.46 -39.09
CA GLU A 275 -0.09 -3.24 -40.33
C GLU A 275 -0.29 -2.33 -41.55
N GLN A 276 -1.14 -1.30 -41.42
CA GLN A 276 -1.39 -0.34 -42.50
C GLN A 276 -0.13 0.46 -42.82
N TRP A 277 0.62 0.88 -41.80
CA TRP A 277 1.90 1.56 -41.99
C TRP A 277 2.91 0.66 -42.71
N GLN A 278 3.03 -0.62 -42.33
CA GLN A 278 3.91 -1.58 -43.01
C GLN A 278 3.55 -1.74 -44.48
N LYS A 279 2.25 -1.93 -44.78
CA LYS A 279 1.74 -2.00 -46.16
C LYS A 279 2.08 -0.75 -46.96
N ASN A 280 1.92 0.43 -46.36
CA ASN A 280 2.27 1.70 -47.00
C ASN A 280 3.77 1.84 -47.27
N GLN A 281 4.64 1.36 -46.37
CA GLN A 281 6.09 1.35 -46.59
C GLN A 281 6.48 0.41 -47.72
N GLU A 282 5.89 -0.79 -47.76
CA GLU A 282 6.14 -1.76 -48.82
C GLU A 282 5.64 -1.27 -50.18
N ALA A 283 4.45 -0.66 -50.23
CA ALA A 283 3.93 -0.03 -51.44
C ALA A 283 4.85 1.09 -51.95
N LYS A 284 5.37 1.93 -51.05
CA LYS A 284 6.37 2.95 -51.40
C LYS A 284 7.66 2.35 -51.95
N ARG A 285 8.17 1.27 -51.34
CA ARG A 285 9.36 0.55 -51.80
C ARG A 285 9.16 0.00 -53.22
N LEU A 286 8.04 -0.70 -53.45
CA LEU A 286 7.71 -1.26 -54.75
C LEU A 286 7.55 -0.18 -55.83
N GLU A 287 6.97 0.97 -55.47
CA GLU A 287 6.87 2.10 -56.40
C GLU A 287 8.26 2.66 -56.75
N GLN A 288 9.14 2.83 -55.76
CA GLN A 288 10.52 3.27 -56.00
C GLN A 288 11.29 2.28 -56.88
N GLU A 289 11.13 0.98 -56.67
CA GLU A 289 11.72 -0.07 -57.50
C GLU A 289 11.22 0.02 -58.95
N ARG A 290 9.91 0.17 -59.14
CA ARG A 290 9.29 0.34 -60.47
C ARG A 290 9.82 1.58 -61.20
N GLN A 291 9.90 2.72 -60.50
CA GLN A 291 10.44 3.96 -61.06
C GLN A 291 11.92 3.81 -61.43
N ALA A 292 12.72 3.14 -60.59
CA ALA A 292 14.12 2.86 -60.87
C ALA A 292 14.30 1.94 -62.09
N GLU A 293 13.42 0.95 -62.27
CA GLU A 293 13.43 0.05 -63.42
C GLU A 293 13.07 0.78 -64.72
N ILE A 294 12.03 1.62 -64.71
CA ILE A 294 11.67 2.48 -65.85
C ILE A 294 12.85 3.38 -66.24
N GLN A 295 13.51 4.01 -65.26
CA GLN A 295 14.69 4.85 -65.52
C GLN A 295 15.86 4.05 -66.11
N ARG A 296 16.07 2.80 -65.67
CA ARG A 296 17.09 1.92 -66.26
C ARG A 296 16.78 1.58 -67.71
N GLN A 297 15.52 1.26 -68.02
CA GLN A 297 15.09 0.98 -69.40
C GLN A 297 15.28 2.20 -70.31
N GLN A 298 14.84 3.39 -69.86
CA GLN A 298 15.03 4.63 -70.61
C GLN A 298 16.52 4.94 -70.87
N LYS A 299 17.39 4.72 -69.88
CA LYS A 299 18.84 4.87 -70.06
C LYS A 299 19.41 3.89 -71.08
N LEU A 300 18.96 2.63 -71.05
CA LEU A 300 19.38 1.60 -72.01
C LEU A 300 18.95 1.98 -73.43
N GLU A 301 17.72 2.44 -73.62
CA GLU A 301 17.21 2.92 -74.91
C GLU A 301 18.00 4.13 -75.42
N GLN A 302 18.27 5.11 -74.56
CA GLN A 302 19.12 6.26 -74.92
C GLN A 302 20.52 5.83 -75.35
N GLN A 303 21.16 4.93 -74.61
CA GLN A 303 22.49 4.40 -74.97
C GLN A 303 22.47 3.63 -76.29
N GLN A 304 21.41 2.87 -76.56
CA GLN A 304 21.23 2.16 -77.84
C GLN A 304 21.04 3.15 -79.00
N ALA A 305 20.21 4.18 -78.82
CA ALA A 305 20.00 5.23 -79.81
C ALA A 305 21.30 6.02 -80.09
N GLU A 306 22.06 6.38 -79.06
CA GLU A 306 23.37 7.01 -79.21
C GLU A 306 24.37 6.12 -79.95
N ARG A 307 24.41 4.81 -79.63
CA ARG A 307 25.26 3.84 -80.35
C ARG A 307 24.85 3.70 -81.81
N ALA A 308 23.56 3.68 -82.11
CA ALA A 308 23.04 3.64 -83.48
C ALA A 308 23.43 4.91 -84.25
N ASN A 309 23.26 6.10 -83.65
CA ASN A 309 23.67 7.37 -84.25
C ASN A 309 25.19 7.47 -84.47
N ARG A 310 26.01 6.96 -83.53
CA ARG A 310 27.46 6.90 -83.71
C ARG A 310 27.87 5.97 -84.84
N LYS A 311 27.24 4.79 -84.98
CA LYS A 311 27.46 3.89 -86.12
C LYS A 311 27.07 4.55 -87.44
N ALA A 312 25.90 5.17 -87.52
CA ALA A 312 25.45 5.89 -88.71
C ALA A 312 26.39 7.06 -89.09
N SER A 313 26.98 7.75 -88.11
CA SER A 313 27.97 8.80 -88.36
C SER A 313 29.34 8.26 -88.78
N GLN A 314 29.75 7.08 -88.30
CA GLN A 314 30.99 6.41 -88.75
C GLN A 314 30.87 5.86 -90.18
N ASP A 315 29.70 5.38 -90.58
CA ASP A 315 29.43 4.93 -91.95
C ASP A 315 29.40 6.10 -92.95
N LEU A 316 29.05 7.31 -92.50
CA LEU A 316 29.14 8.54 -93.31
C LEU A 316 30.60 9.03 -93.47
N ASP A 317 31.45 8.85 -92.45
CA ASP A 317 32.87 9.24 -92.49
C ASP A 317 33.73 8.27 -93.34
N GLN A 318 33.35 6.98 -93.43
CA GLN A 318 33.97 6.02 -94.38
C GLN A 318 33.50 6.21 -95.83
N GLY A 319 32.40 6.93 -96.06
CA GLY A 319 31.94 7.33 -97.40
C GLY A 319 32.73 8.50 -98.02
N GLY A 320 33.54 9.21 -97.24
CA GLY A 320 34.31 10.39 -97.68
C GLY A 320 35.66 10.10 -98.36
N MET A 321 36.04 8.83 -98.54
CA MET A 321 37.31 8.45 -99.18
C MET A 321 37.17 7.88 -100.60
N TYR A 322 36.06 8.15 -101.30
CA TYR A 322 36.00 8.01 -102.75
C TYR A 322 35.20 9.15 -103.40
N ARG A 323 35.99 10.09 -103.92
CA ARG A 323 35.69 11.09 -104.98
C ARG A 323 35.04 12.41 -104.60
#